data_AF-A0A1T5CJI2-F1
#
_entry.id   AF-A0A1T5CJI2-F1
#
_cell.length_a   1.000
_cell.length_b   1.000
_cell.length_c   1.000
_cell.angle_alpha   90.00
_cell.angle_beta   90.00
_cell.angle_gamma   90.00
#
_symmetry.space_group_name_H-M   'P 1'
#
loop_
_entity.id
_entity.type
_entity.pdbx_description
1 polymer ?
#
loop_
_entity_poly.entity_id
_entity_poly.type
_entity_poly.pdbx_seq_one_letter_code
_entity_poly.pdbx_strand_id
1 'polypeptide(L)'
;MNKFIQHNMKKKYFIGFCVLFSSFAISQSMKNNMLYNGKKEIAKVEAEGCGVFSSNCVYHISSLDDKPLMSIALLESVNPLKKDADGKPSIELYLRFVFSDLDKAAEMDATWLNLKKSIAQTIVKNNFIVNQQINEGAVNNFIKLYGERYSEREKSHKEIILVK
;
A
#
# COMPACT_ATOMS: atom_id res chain seq x y z
N MET A 1 60.39 -55.39 -13.88
CA MET A 1 59.73 -54.52 -12.88
C MET A 1 58.44 -53.99 -13.48
N ASN A 2 57.39 -53.79 -12.68
CA ASN A 2 55.99 -53.93 -13.15
C ASN A 2 55.46 -52.83 -14.09
N LYS A 3 54.46 -53.23 -14.90
CA LYS A 3 53.85 -52.46 -16.00
C LYS A 3 52.76 -51.48 -15.55
N PHE A 4 52.87 -50.28 -16.09
CA PHE A 4 51.84 -49.39 -16.68
C PHE A 4 50.37 -49.87 -16.88
N ILE A 5 49.47 -48.86 -16.82
CA ILE A 5 48.22 -48.61 -17.60
C ILE A 5 46.84 -49.09 -17.06
N GLN A 6 46.11 -48.08 -16.55
CA GLN A 6 44.70 -47.65 -16.77
C GLN A 6 43.46 -48.58 -16.67
N HIS A 7 42.42 -47.93 -16.12
CA HIS A 7 41.07 -47.65 -16.68
C HIS A 7 39.84 -48.30 -16.03
N ASN A 8 38.77 -47.47 -15.93
CA ASN A 8 37.34 -47.81 -15.83
C ASN A 8 36.88 -48.51 -14.52
N MET A 9 35.86 -48.07 -13.78
CA MET A 9 34.76 -47.10 -13.99
C MET A 9 34.52 -46.31 -12.65
N LYS A 10 33.47 -45.50 -12.39
CA LYS A 10 32.23 -45.10 -13.10
C LYS A 10 31.73 -43.71 -12.60
N LYS A 11 30.68 -43.20 -13.25
CA LYS A 11 29.85 -42.02 -12.89
C LYS A 11 29.15 -42.24 -11.51
N LYS A 12 28.77 -41.21 -10.73
CA LYS A 12 27.81 -40.14 -11.07
C LYS A 12 27.94 -38.88 -10.20
N TYR A 13 27.68 -37.74 -10.83
CA TYR A 13 27.31 -36.47 -10.21
C TYR A 13 26.06 -36.60 -9.33
N PHE A 14 25.97 -35.82 -8.25
CA PHE A 14 24.84 -34.89 -8.09
C PHE A 14 25.25 -33.72 -7.20
N ILE A 15 25.36 -32.53 -7.81
CA ILE A 15 25.60 -31.27 -7.08
C ILE A 15 24.30 -30.95 -6.34
N GLY A 16 24.36 -30.96 -5.01
CA GLY A 16 23.21 -30.72 -4.12
C GLY A 16 22.72 -29.27 -4.16
N PHE A 17 22.04 -28.94 -5.26
CA PHE A 17 21.08 -27.85 -5.45
C PHE A 17 21.02 -26.82 -4.31
N CYS A 18 21.80 -25.74 -4.44
CA CYS A 18 21.61 -24.54 -3.64
C CYS A 18 20.22 -23.95 -3.92
N VAL A 19 19.21 -24.35 -3.15
CA VAL A 19 17.95 -23.60 -3.04
C VAL A 19 18.26 -22.33 -2.25
N LEU A 20 18.90 -21.38 -2.93
CA LEU A 20 18.81 -19.99 -2.57
C LEU A 20 17.34 -19.61 -2.72
N PHE A 21 16.57 -19.77 -1.63
CA PHE A 21 15.51 -18.83 -1.31
C PHE A 21 16.17 -17.48 -1.07
N SER A 22 16.64 -16.87 -2.16
CA SER A 22 16.80 -15.44 -2.25
C SER A 22 15.40 -14.87 -2.14
N SER A 23 15.00 -14.64 -0.89
CA SER A 23 13.96 -13.70 -0.51
C SER A 23 14.38 -12.34 -1.04
N PHE A 24 14.21 -12.14 -2.35
CA PHE A 24 14.20 -10.84 -2.97
C PHE A 24 13.17 -10.06 -2.18
N ALA A 25 13.64 -9.14 -1.34
CA ALA A 25 12.79 -8.19 -0.67
C ALA A 25 12.08 -7.42 -1.79
N ILE A 26 10.85 -7.82 -2.10
CA ILE A 26 10.04 -7.24 -3.17
C ILE A 26 9.77 -5.81 -2.73
N SER A 27 10.59 -4.88 -3.21
CA SER A 27 10.50 -3.48 -2.83
C SER A 27 9.24 -2.89 -3.46
N GLN A 28 8.15 -2.82 -2.71
CA GLN A 28 6.97 -2.07 -3.12
C GLN A 28 7.32 -0.57 -3.02
N SER A 29 7.19 0.17 -4.11
CA SER A 29 7.60 1.57 -4.15
C SER A 29 6.80 2.38 -5.17
N MET A 30 6.73 3.69 -4.91
CA MET A 30 6.28 4.70 -5.87
C MET A 30 7.48 5.54 -6.28
N LYS A 31 7.77 5.62 -7.57
CA LYS A 31 8.90 6.39 -8.13
C LYS A 31 8.54 6.82 -9.55
N ASN A 32 8.99 8.01 -9.97
CA ASN A 32 8.79 8.53 -11.34
C ASN A 32 7.33 8.42 -11.83
N ASN A 33 6.37 8.76 -10.96
CA ASN A 33 4.93 8.66 -11.22
C ASN A 33 4.42 7.25 -11.58
N MET A 34 5.14 6.20 -11.15
CA MET A 34 4.77 4.80 -11.31
C MET A 34 4.74 4.06 -9.96
N LEU A 35 3.82 3.10 -9.84
CA LEU A 35 3.73 2.14 -8.75
C LEU A 35 4.36 0.80 -9.18
N TYR A 36 5.29 0.30 -8.36
CA TYR A 36 6.03 -0.93 -8.61
C TYR A 36 5.68 -2.04 -7.62
N ASN A 37 5.43 -3.24 -8.15
CA ASN A 37 5.52 -4.49 -7.41
C ASN A 37 6.89 -5.14 -7.71
N GLY A 38 7.89 -4.84 -6.88
CA GLY A 38 9.28 -5.25 -7.13
C GLY A 38 9.87 -4.51 -8.32
N LYS A 39 10.07 -5.21 -9.45
CA LYS A 39 10.54 -4.62 -10.71
C LYS A 39 9.43 -4.37 -11.73
N LYS A 40 8.19 -4.83 -11.47
CA LYS A 40 7.07 -4.71 -12.41
C LYS A 40 6.27 -3.44 -12.12
N GLU A 41 6.08 -2.61 -13.14
CA GLU A 41 5.11 -1.51 -13.14
C GLU A 41 3.69 -2.09 -13.15
N ILE A 42 2.84 -1.58 -12.26
CA ILE A 42 1.45 -2.07 -12.10
C ILE A 42 0.39 -0.97 -12.22
N ALA A 43 0.77 0.29 -12.04
CA ALA A 43 -0.12 1.45 -12.15
C ALA A 43 0.70 2.74 -12.31
N LYS A 44 0.09 3.77 -12.91
CA LYS A 44 0.56 5.15 -12.86
C LYS A 44 0.10 5.80 -11.55
N VAL A 45 0.84 6.82 -11.09
CA VAL A 45 0.57 7.56 -9.85
C VAL A 45 0.81 9.04 -10.08
N GLU A 46 -0.26 9.83 -10.05
CA GLU A 46 -0.21 11.29 -10.04
C GLU A 46 -0.42 11.81 -8.62
N ALA A 47 0.23 12.91 -8.26
CA ALA A 47 0.22 13.45 -6.91
C ALA A 47 -0.14 14.93 -6.93
N GLU A 48 -1.27 15.27 -6.32
CA GLU A 48 -1.82 16.64 -6.22
C GLU A 48 -1.69 17.16 -4.78
N GLY A 49 -1.41 18.46 -4.62
CA GLY A 49 -1.33 19.13 -3.31
C GLY A 49 -0.17 18.71 -2.40
N CYS A 50 0.68 17.77 -2.82
CA CYS A 50 1.72 17.14 -2.00
C CYS A 50 2.99 18.00 -1.82
N GLY A 51 2.91 19.03 -0.96
CA GLY A 51 4.08 19.73 -0.39
C GLY A 51 4.74 18.98 0.78
N VAL A 52 5.90 19.47 1.24
CA VAL A 52 6.73 18.81 2.29
C VAL A 52 5.99 18.57 3.62
N PHE A 53 5.01 19.41 3.93
CA PHE A 53 4.14 19.32 5.12
C PHE A 53 2.65 19.53 4.79
N SER A 54 2.23 19.29 3.55
CA SER A 54 0.83 19.54 3.12
C SER A 54 -0.06 18.35 3.45
N SER A 55 -0.99 18.50 4.40
CA SER A 55 -1.95 17.45 4.76
C SER A 55 -2.98 17.18 3.68
N ASN A 56 -3.17 18.12 2.74
CA ASN A 56 -4.05 17.98 1.58
C ASN A 56 -3.29 17.36 0.39
N CYS A 57 -2.71 16.18 0.59
CA CYS A 57 -1.93 15.46 -0.42
C CYS A 57 -2.74 14.27 -0.96
N VAL A 58 -3.06 14.29 -2.26
CA VAL A 58 -3.89 13.28 -2.93
C VAL A 58 -3.06 12.53 -3.96
N TYR A 59 -3.19 11.21 -3.98
CA TYR A 59 -2.58 10.31 -4.94
C TYR A 59 -3.66 9.71 -5.84
N HIS A 60 -3.67 10.06 -7.11
CA HIS A 60 -4.53 9.44 -8.12
C HIS A 60 -3.79 8.28 -8.77
N ILE A 61 -4.44 7.12 -8.86
CA ILE A 61 -3.84 5.88 -9.33
C ILE A 61 -4.68 5.34 -10.48
N SER A 62 -4.03 5.18 -11.63
CA SER A 62 -4.62 4.68 -12.88
C SER A 62 -3.85 3.46 -13.40
N SER A 63 -4.46 2.69 -14.29
CA SER A 63 -3.77 1.63 -15.03
C SER A 63 -2.65 2.22 -15.91
N LEU A 64 -1.81 1.36 -16.49
CA LEU A 64 -0.81 1.83 -17.46
C LEU A 64 -1.49 2.37 -18.73
N ASP A 65 -2.74 1.94 -18.99
CA ASP A 65 -3.65 2.42 -20.05
C ASP A 65 -4.55 3.59 -19.60
N ASP A 66 -4.19 4.30 -18.52
CA ASP A 66 -4.87 5.51 -18.00
C ASP A 66 -6.32 5.34 -17.51
N LYS A 67 -6.84 4.11 -17.35
CA LYS A 67 -8.11 3.89 -16.65
C LYS A 67 -7.95 4.26 -15.17
N PRO A 68 -8.79 5.13 -14.58
CA PRO A 68 -8.75 5.38 -13.13
C PRO A 68 -9.08 4.10 -12.34
N LEU A 69 -8.33 3.85 -11.26
CA LEU A 69 -8.47 2.68 -10.40
C LEU A 69 -8.85 3.08 -8.96
N MET A 70 -8.13 4.05 -8.38
CA MET A 70 -8.40 4.56 -7.04
C MET A 70 -7.80 5.96 -6.84
N SER A 71 -8.30 6.70 -5.85
CA SER A 71 -7.67 7.90 -5.32
C SER A 71 -7.43 7.74 -3.82
N ILE A 72 -6.32 8.26 -3.32
CA ILE A 72 -5.88 8.09 -1.94
C ILE A 72 -5.49 9.45 -1.37
N ALA A 73 -6.29 9.98 -0.46
CA ALA A 73 -6.02 11.24 0.22
C ALA A 73 -5.37 11.00 1.59
N LEU A 74 -4.31 11.74 1.89
CA LEU A 74 -3.96 12.03 3.29
C LEU A 74 -4.98 13.04 3.83
N LEU A 75 -5.44 12.85 5.06
CA LEU A 75 -6.41 13.70 5.74
C LEU A 75 -6.07 13.81 7.23
N GLU A 76 -6.57 14.86 7.87
CA GLU A 76 -6.53 15.09 9.32
C GLU A 76 -7.92 14.89 9.92
N SER A 77 -7.99 14.26 11.09
CA SER A 77 -9.20 14.16 11.92
C SER A 77 -8.88 14.60 13.34
N VAL A 78 -9.75 15.42 13.95
CA VAL A 78 -9.65 15.77 15.37
C VAL A 78 -10.19 14.62 16.23
N ASN A 79 -9.39 14.14 17.17
CA ASN A 79 -9.82 13.17 18.17
C ASN A 79 -10.03 13.87 19.54
N PRO A 80 -11.28 14.16 19.96
CA PRO A 80 -11.53 14.84 21.23
C PRO A 80 -11.35 13.96 22.47
N LEU A 81 -11.26 12.64 22.31
CA LEU A 81 -11.02 11.69 23.41
C LEU A 81 -9.55 11.58 23.79
N LYS A 82 -8.65 12.10 22.95
CA LYS A 82 -7.20 12.04 23.12
C LYS A 82 -6.64 13.45 23.12
N LYS A 83 -5.71 13.71 24.03
CA LYS A 83 -5.10 15.04 24.19
C LYS A 83 -3.67 15.07 23.67
N ASP A 84 -3.28 16.21 23.12
CA ASP A 84 -1.88 16.52 22.81
C ASP A 84 -1.11 16.96 24.06
N ALA A 85 0.15 17.38 23.88
CA ALA A 85 1.01 17.84 24.96
C ALA A 85 0.53 19.15 25.63
N ASP A 86 -0.27 19.96 24.92
CA ASP A 86 -0.87 21.20 25.43
C ASP A 86 -2.24 20.94 26.12
N GLY A 87 -2.71 19.69 26.13
CA GLY A 87 -4.01 19.32 26.69
C GLY A 87 -5.22 19.58 25.78
N LYS A 88 -4.98 19.94 24.51
CA LYS A 88 -6.01 20.16 23.47
C LYS A 88 -6.36 18.85 22.76
N PRO A 89 -7.52 18.74 22.08
CA PRO A 89 -7.85 17.59 21.22
C PRO A 89 -6.72 17.28 20.22
N SER A 90 -6.26 16.02 20.18
CA SER A 90 -5.15 15.64 19.29
C SER A 90 -5.61 15.50 17.84
N ILE A 91 -4.77 15.96 16.91
CA ILE A 91 -4.95 15.72 15.47
C ILE A 91 -4.38 14.34 15.11
N GLU A 92 -5.17 13.52 14.44
CA GLU A 92 -4.80 12.20 13.93
C GLU A 92 -4.77 12.23 12.40
N LEU A 93 -3.70 11.71 11.80
CA LEU A 93 -3.56 11.59 10.35
C LEU A 93 -4.07 10.24 9.87
N TYR A 94 -4.82 10.24 8.78
CA TYR A 94 -5.32 9.02 8.16
C TYR A 94 -5.24 9.07 6.63
N LEU A 95 -5.16 7.90 6.01
CA LEU A 95 -5.28 7.72 4.57
C LEU A 95 -6.70 7.26 4.25
N ARG A 96 -7.41 8.01 3.41
CA ARG A 96 -8.70 7.60 2.83
C ARG A 96 -8.50 7.07 1.43
N PHE A 97 -8.83 5.80 1.22
CA PHE A 97 -8.83 5.12 -0.07
C PHE A 97 -10.24 5.18 -0.66
N VAL A 98 -10.37 5.68 -1.89
CA VAL A 98 -11.62 5.72 -2.67
C VAL A 98 -11.37 4.96 -3.97
N PHE A 99 -12.19 3.96 -4.28
CA PHE A 99 -11.96 3.05 -5.42
C PHE A 99 -12.91 3.41 -6.55
N SER A 100 -12.40 3.59 -7.78
CA SER A 100 -13.14 4.25 -8.86
C SER A 100 -14.42 3.53 -9.31
N ASP A 101 -14.45 2.20 -9.21
CA ASP A 101 -15.60 1.37 -9.58
C ASP A 101 -16.46 0.95 -8.35
N LEU A 102 -16.21 1.50 -7.15
CA LEU A 102 -16.92 1.15 -5.91
C LEU A 102 -17.29 2.40 -5.09
N ASP A 103 -18.58 2.61 -4.84
CA ASP A 103 -19.12 3.74 -4.06
C ASP A 103 -18.91 3.59 -2.53
N LYS A 104 -17.68 3.28 -2.11
CA LYS A 104 -17.26 3.02 -0.73
C LYS A 104 -15.79 3.39 -0.51
N ALA A 105 -15.48 3.99 0.63
CA ALA A 105 -14.10 4.25 1.04
C ALA A 105 -13.58 3.27 2.11
N ALA A 106 -12.27 3.33 2.36
CA ALA A 106 -11.62 2.67 3.49
C ALA A 106 -10.57 3.60 4.12
N GLU A 107 -10.50 3.65 5.45
CA GLU A 107 -9.69 4.63 6.19
C GLU A 107 -8.70 3.99 7.19
N MET A 108 -7.40 4.18 6.97
CA MET A 108 -6.33 3.60 7.79
C MET A 108 -5.43 4.66 8.44
N ASP A 109 -4.78 4.32 9.55
CA ASP A 109 -3.85 5.23 10.25
C ASP A 109 -2.69 5.62 9.34
N ALA A 110 -2.31 6.89 9.37
CA ALA A 110 -1.21 7.43 8.58
C ALA A 110 -0.12 8.05 9.46
N THR A 111 1.10 8.08 8.92
CA THR A 111 2.18 8.92 9.45
C THR A 111 2.89 9.58 8.27
N TRP A 112 3.44 10.77 8.50
CA TRP A 112 4.29 11.46 7.51
C TRP A 112 5.48 10.62 7.06
N LEU A 113 6.04 9.83 7.97
CA LEU A 113 7.20 8.99 7.71
C LEU A 113 6.82 7.87 6.73
N ASN A 114 7.53 7.82 5.60
CA ASN A 114 7.39 6.80 4.58
C ASN A 114 6.01 6.73 3.87
N LEU A 115 5.20 7.80 3.88
CA LEU A 115 3.83 7.83 3.34
C LEU A 115 3.68 7.08 1.99
N LYS A 116 4.46 7.46 0.95
CA LYS A 116 4.44 6.83 -0.38
C LYS A 116 4.74 5.32 -0.36
N LYS A 117 5.64 4.89 0.53
CA LYS A 117 5.98 3.48 0.73
C LYS A 117 4.83 2.74 1.44
N SER A 118 4.21 3.35 2.45
CA SER A 118 3.04 2.79 3.14
C SER A 118 1.86 2.59 2.19
N ILE A 119 1.58 3.57 1.32
CA ILE A 119 0.55 3.45 0.28
C ILE A 119 0.91 2.32 -0.70
N ALA A 120 2.12 2.33 -1.27
CA ALA A 120 2.58 1.28 -2.19
C ALA A 120 2.49 -0.13 -1.58
N GLN A 121 2.90 -0.28 -0.32
CA GLN A 121 2.80 -1.53 0.41
C GLN A 121 1.36 -1.96 0.65
N THR A 122 0.45 -1.03 0.98
CA THR A 122 -0.96 -1.34 1.21
C THR A 122 -1.61 -1.88 -0.07
N ILE A 123 -1.41 -1.20 -1.20
CA ILE A 123 -1.99 -1.60 -2.50
C ILE A 123 -1.51 -2.98 -2.93
N VAL A 124 -0.20 -3.22 -2.84
CA VAL A 124 0.42 -4.48 -3.30
C VAL A 124 0.15 -5.63 -2.32
N LYS A 125 0.28 -5.44 -1.00
CA LYS A 125 0.06 -6.52 -0.01
C LYS A 125 -1.39 -7.00 0.00
N ASN A 126 -2.34 -6.09 -0.24
CA ASN A 126 -3.76 -6.44 -0.36
C ASN A 126 -4.16 -6.82 -1.80
N ASN A 127 -3.24 -6.89 -2.75
CA ASN A 127 -3.52 -7.24 -4.16
C ASN A 127 -4.67 -6.44 -4.80
N PHE A 128 -4.78 -5.13 -4.52
CA PHE A 128 -5.88 -4.30 -5.05
C PHE A 128 -5.87 -4.20 -6.58
N ILE A 129 -4.71 -4.37 -7.22
CA ILE A 129 -4.55 -4.24 -8.67
C ILE A 129 -4.06 -5.58 -9.23
N VAL A 130 -4.87 -6.20 -10.08
CA VAL A 130 -4.57 -7.45 -10.78
C VAL A 130 -4.94 -7.26 -12.26
N ASN A 131 -4.04 -7.63 -13.17
CA ASN A 131 -4.25 -7.48 -14.62
C ASN A 131 -4.70 -6.07 -15.04
N GLN A 132 -4.12 -5.03 -14.42
CA GLN A 132 -4.46 -3.61 -14.61
C GLN A 132 -5.86 -3.17 -14.16
N GLN A 133 -6.59 -4.01 -13.43
CA GLN A 133 -7.94 -3.73 -12.95
C GLN A 133 -8.02 -3.83 -11.42
N ILE A 134 -9.07 -3.25 -10.83
CA ILE A 134 -9.36 -3.41 -9.41
C ILE A 134 -9.77 -4.86 -9.12
N ASN A 135 -9.11 -5.46 -8.13
CA ASN A 135 -9.53 -6.72 -7.53
C ASN A 135 -10.63 -6.44 -6.50
N GLU A 136 -11.88 -6.39 -6.98
CA GLU A 136 -13.05 -6.08 -6.15
C GLU A 136 -13.15 -6.98 -4.90
N GLY A 137 -12.82 -8.27 -5.01
CA GLY A 137 -12.88 -9.20 -3.88
C GLY A 137 -11.92 -8.80 -2.75
N ALA A 138 -10.70 -8.39 -3.11
CA ALA A 138 -9.71 -7.93 -2.14
C ALA A 138 -10.05 -6.54 -1.58
N VAL A 139 -10.52 -5.62 -2.42
CA VAL A 139 -10.94 -4.28 -1.98
C VAL A 139 -12.16 -4.35 -1.05
N ASN A 140 -13.18 -5.15 -1.37
CA ASN A 140 -14.33 -5.36 -0.49
C ASN A 140 -13.93 -5.95 0.87
N ASN A 141 -12.94 -6.84 0.92
CA ASN A 141 -12.42 -7.35 2.18
C ASN A 141 -11.65 -6.28 2.97
N PHE A 142 -10.89 -5.41 2.29
CA PHE A 142 -10.22 -4.28 2.94
C PHE A 142 -11.23 -3.26 3.50
N ILE A 143 -12.27 -2.90 2.74
CA ILE A 143 -13.35 -2.02 3.20
C ILE A 143 -14.05 -2.60 4.44
N LYS A 144 -14.35 -3.91 4.46
CA LYS A 144 -14.93 -4.59 5.64
C LYS A 144 -14.05 -4.54 6.89
N LEU A 145 -12.73 -4.46 6.75
CA LEU A 145 -11.77 -4.44 7.86
C LEU A 145 -11.50 -3.03 8.40
N TYR A 146 -11.49 -2.01 7.54
CA TYR A 146 -11.06 -0.66 7.90
C TYR A 146 -12.19 0.38 7.93
N GLY A 147 -13.23 0.24 7.10
CA GLY A 147 -14.41 1.10 7.10
C GLY A 147 -14.13 2.60 6.92
N GLU A 148 -15.09 3.45 7.30
CA GLU A 148 -14.99 4.91 7.27
C GLU A 148 -14.91 5.52 8.69
N ARG A 149 -14.14 4.88 9.58
CA ARG A 149 -14.10 5.15 11.03
C ARG A 149 -13.76 6.60 11.44
N TYR A 150 -13.06 7.38 10.61
CA TYR A 150 -12.78 8.78 10.87
C TYR A 150 -13.90 9.67 10.35
N SER A 151 -14.34 9.44 9.11
CA SER A 151 -15.50 10.15 8.55
C SER A 151 -16.78 9.96 9.38
N GLU A 152 -17.03 8.76 9.91
CA GLU A 152 -18.13 8.45 10.83
C GLU A 152 -18.00 9.19 12.18
N ARG A 153 -16.77 9.26 12.72
CA ARG A 153 -16.48 10.02 13.94
C ARG A 153 -16.75 11.51 13.75
N GLU A 154 -16.40 12.08 12.60
CA GLU A 154 -16.68 13.50 12.32
C GLU A 154 -18.17 13.80 12.17
N LYS A 155 -18.93 12.92 11.50
CA LYS A 155 -20.39 13.05 11.36
C LYS A 155 -21.07 13.07 12.73
N SER A 156 -20.77 12.10 13.59
CA SER A 156 -21.38 11.99 14.92
C SER A 156 -21.09 13.22 15.82
N HIS A 157 -19.87 13.79 15.76
CA HIS A 157 -19.58 15.02 16.49
C HIS A 157 -20.35 16.24 15.98
N LYS A 158 -20.56 16.38 14.66
CA LYS A 158 -21.34 17.48 14.08
C LYS A 158 -22.81 17.40 14.51
N GLU A 159 -23.39 16.19 14.53
CA GLU A 159 -24.77 15.98 15.02
C GLU A 159 -24.92 16.33 16.50
N ILE A 160 -23.97 15.93 17.36
CA ILE A 160 -24.01 16.24 18.81
C ILE A 160 -23.95 17.76 19.08
N ILE A 161 -23.31 18.55 18.20
CA ILE A 161 -23.23 20.01 18.33
C ILE A 161 -24.54 20.68 17.89
N LEU A 162 -25.25 20.11 16.90
CA LEU A 162 -26.50 20.67 16.35
C LEU A 162 -27.75 20.39 17.20
N VAL A 163 -27.64 19.52 18.22
CA VAL A 163 -28.74 19.12 19.12
C VAL A 163 -28.62 19.77 20.51
N LYS A 164 -27.68 20.71 20.69
CA LYS A 164 -27.45 21.47 21.93
C LYS A 164 -27.76 22.96 21.76
#